data_AF-A0A4S0FZ67-F1
#
_entry.id   AF-A0A4S0FZ67-F1
#
_cell.length_a   1.000
_cell.length_b   1.000
_cell.length_c   1.000
_cell.angle_alpha   90.00
_cell.angle_beta   90.00
_cell.angle_gamma   90.00
#
_symmetry.space_group_name_H-M   'P 1'
#
loop_
_entity.id
_entity.type
_entity.pdbx_description
1 polymer ?
#
loop_
_entity_poly.entity_id
_entity_poly.type
_entity_poly.pdbx_seq_one_letter_code
_entity_poly.pdbx_strand_id
1 'polypeptide(L)'
;AKLIVTVDCGTNSATSIEAAKQAGADVVVLDHHQVGGPLPAADAVVNPNREDDLSGQGHLCAAGVVFLCLVQTAKVLRDRLPNAAPVDLLSLLDLVALATVCDVVPLTGVNRAFVVKGLQVARQQKNEGLAA
;
A
#
# COMPACT_ATOMS: atom_id res chain seq x y z
N ALA A 1 0.05 7.02 19.63
CA ALA A 1 -0.39 7.62 18.34
C ALA A 1 -1.91 7.62 18.31
N LYS A 2 -2.56 8.53 17.56
CA LYS A 2 -4.03 8.50 17.40
C LYS A 2 -4.50 7.65 16.21
N LEU A 3 -3.63 7.49 15.22
CA LEU A 3 -3.84 6.66 14.04
C LEU A 3 -2.58 5.83 13.82
N ILE A 4 -2.74 4.55 13.52
CA ILE A 4 -1.70 3.62 13.12
C ILE A 4 -2.07 3.09 11.73
N VAL A 5 -1.13 3.18 10.80
CA VAL A 5 -1.25 2.55 9.48
C VAL A 5 -0.20 1.47 9.40
N THR A 6 -0.63 0.20 9.35
CA THR A 6 0.29 -0.91 9.10
C THR A 6 0.43 -1.09 7.60
N VAL A 7 1.66 -1.33 7.17
CA VAL A 7 1.99 -1.66 5.78
C VAL A 7 2.70 -3.00 5.77
N ASP A 8 2.36 -3.85 4.81
CA ASP A 8 2.98 -5.17 4.63
C ASP A 8 2.78 -6.13 5.83
N CYS A 9 1.84 -5.80 6.70
CA CYS A 9 1.47 -6.60 7.86
C CYS A 9 0.13 -6.15 8.43
N GLY A 10 -0.42 -6.95 9.33
CA GLY A 10 -1.61 -6.62 10.12
C GLY A 10 -2.82 -7.49 9.84
N THR A 11 -2.97 -8.07 8.64
CA THR A 11 -4.15 -8.88 8.28
C THR A 11 -4.39 -10.03 9.26
N ASN A 12 -3.34 -10.65 9.77
CA ASN A 12 -3.43 -11.79 10.68
C ASN A 12 -3.02 -11.41 12.12
N SER A 13 -2.95 -10.12 12.47
CA SER A 13 -2.39 -9.62 13.74
C SER A 13 -3.47 -9.13 14.72
N ALA A 14 -4.50 -9.95 14.95
CA ALA A 14 -5.67 -9.58 15.75
C ALA A 14 -5.31 -9.05 17.15
N THR A 15 -4.45 -9.74 17.90
CA THR A 15 -4.02 -9.33 19.25
C THR A 15 -3.30 -7.98 19.26
N SER A 16 -2.43 -7.74 18.28
CA SER A 16 -1.69 -6.47 18.18
C SER A 16 -2.61 -5.30 17.84
N ILE A 17 -3.58 -5.53 16.95
CA ILE A 17 -4.57 -4.53 16.56
C ILE A 17 -5.51 -4.22 17.73
N GLU A 18 -5.96 -5.24 18.48
CA GLU A 18 -6.78 -5.05 19.67
C GLU A 18 -6.04 -4.21 20.73
N ALA A 19 -4.77 -4.52 21.01
CA ALA A 19 -3.96 -3.75 21.95
C ALA A 19 -3.82 -2.28 21.53
N ALA A 20 -3.61 -2.02 20.22
CA ALA A 20 -3.56 -0.66 19.69
C ALA A 20 -4.89 0.09 19.88
N LYS A 21 -6.02 -0.57 19.67
CA LYS A 21 -7.35 0.02 19.88
C LYS A 21 -7.65 0.27 21.35
N GLN A 22 -7.26 -0.64 22.25
CA GLN A 22 -7.36 -0.44 23.70
C GLN A 22 -6.50 0.75 24.17
N ALA A 23 -5.39 1.02 23.49
CA ALA A 23 -4.56 2.21 23.72
C ALA A 23 -5.15 3.49 23.09
N GLY A 24 -6.33 3.43 22.48
CA GLY A 24 -7.05 4.57 21.92
C GLY A 24 -6.57 5.01 20.53
N ALA A 25 -5.97 4.11 19.75
CA ALA A 25 -5.59 4.39 18.37
C ALA A 25 -6.58 3.79 17.37
N ASP A 26 -6.91 4.57 16.33
CA ASP A 26 -7.52 4.03 15.11
C ASP A 26 -6.46 3.24 14.33
N VAL A 27 -6.85 2.13 13.72
CA VAL A 27 -5.92 1.24 13.00
C VAL A 27 -6.40 1.00 11.57
N VAL A 28 -5.53 1.31 10.59
CA VAL A 28 -5.70 0.98 9.17
C VAL A 28 -4.65 -0.04 8.78
N VAL A 29 -5.07 -1.13 8.15
CA VAL A 29 -4.20 -2.19 7.65
C VAL A 29 -4.12 -2.12 6.14
N LEU A 30 -2.91 -1.97 5.59
CA LEU A 30 -2.60 -2.06 4.16
C LEU A 30 -1.66 -3.24 3.94
N ASP A 31 -2.18 -4.35 3.47
CA ASP A 31 -1.46 -5.62 3.46
C ASP A 31 -1.84 -6.41 2.19
N HIS A 32 -1.13 -7.50 1.95
CA HIS A 32 -1.33 -8.37 0.80
C HIS A 32 -1.13 -9.85 1.14
N HIS A 33 -0.78 -10.20 2.38
CA HIS A 33 -0.64 -11.59 2.79
C HIS A 33 -1.96 -12.37 2.68
N GLN A 34 -1.86 -13.70 2.60
CA GLN A 34 -3.03 -14.58 2.66
C GLN A 34 -3.80 -14.38 3.98
N VAL A 35 -5.13 -14.37 3.88
CA VAL A 35 -6.02 -14.23 5.03
C VAL A 35 -6.15 -15.59 5.70
N GLY A 36 -5.60 -15.71 6.91
CA GLY A 36 -5.54 -16.98 7.65
C GLY A 36 -6.75 -17.26 8.54
N GLY A 37 -7.75 -16.37 8.56
CA GLY A 37 -8.91 -16.45 9.44
C GLY A 37 -9.75 -15.17 9.42
N PRO A 38 -10.57 -14.91 10.46
CA PRO A 38 -11.34 -13.68 10.55
C PRO A 38 -10.44 -12.44 10.49
N LEU A 39 -10.89 -11.40 9.78
CA LEU A 39 -10.19 -10.13 9.73
C LEU A 39 -10.13 -9.48 11.13
N PRO A 40 -9.05 -8.75 11.45
CA PRO A 40 -8.89 -8.09 12.73
C PRO A 40 -9.88 -6.95 12.87
N ALA A 41 -10.17 -6.56 14.11
CA ALA A 41 -11.09 -5.46 14.44
C ALA A 41 -10.53 -4.05 14.15
N ALA A 42 -9.68 -3.90 13.11
CA ALA A 42 -9.16 -2.64 12.62
C ALA A 42 -10.28 -1.77 12.04
N ASP A 43 -10.05 -0.46 11.97
CA ASP A 43 -11.00 0.52 11.43
C ASP A 43 -11.07 0.45 9.90
N ALA A 44 -10.00 -0.03 9.25
CA ALA A 44 -10.02 -0.46 7.86
C ALA A 44 -8.98 -1.56 7.59
N VAL A 45 -9.31 -2.49 6.71
CA VAL A 45 -8.38 -3.51 6.19
C VAL A 45 -8.45 -3.50 4.67
N VAL A 46 -7.36 -3.09 4.01
CA VAL A 46 -7.19 -3.18 2.56
C VAL A 46 -6.22 -4.30 2.29
N ASN A 47 -6.75 -5.41 1.76
CA ASN A 47 -5.96 -6.57 1.35
C ASN A 47 -6.66 -7.26 0.16
N PRO A 48 -6.00 -7.39 -1.00
CA PRO A 48 -6.59 -7.99 -2.19
C PRO A 48 -6.72 -9.52 -2.12
N ASN A 49 -6.25 -10.16 -1.05
CA ASN A 49 -6.45 -11.58 -0.75
C ASN A 49 -7.61 -11.83 0.25
N ARG A 50 -8.43 -10.80 0.54
CA ARG A 50 -9.70 -10.99 1.24
C ARG A 50 -10.67 -11.81 0.39
N GLU A 51 -11.46 -12.66 1.05
CA GLU A 51 -12.49 -13.47 0.37
C GLU A 51 -13.54 -12.63 -0.36
N ASP A 52 -13.80 -11.41 0.13
CA ASP A 52 -14.77 -10.48 -0.45
C ASP A 52 -14.14 -9.46 -1.42
N ASP A 53 -12.85 -9.60 -1.75
CA ASP A 53 -12.21 -8.77 -2.77
C ASP A 53 -12.52 -9.30 -4.18
N LEU A 54 -13.06 -8.42 -5.03
CA LEU A 54 -13.44 -8.73 -6.42
C LEU A 54 -12.50 -8.11 -7.45
N SER A 55 -11.38 -7.53 -7.03
CA SER A 55 -10.48 -6.76 -7.89
C SER A 55 -9.65 -7.63 -8.84
N GLY A 56 -9.49 -8.92 -8.51
CA GLY A 56 -8.55 -9.82 -9.17
C GLY A 56 -7.08 -9.46 -8.95
N GLN A 57 -6.78 -8.60 -7.97
CA GLN A 57 -5.44 -8.07 -7.70
C GLN A 57 -4.74 -8.75 -6.52
N GLY A 58 -5.10 -10.00 -6.17
CA GLY A 58 -4.47 -10.77 -5.07
C GLY A 58 -2.96 -11.02 -5.23
N HIS A 59 -2.39 -10.60 -6.36
CA HIS A 59 -0.97 -10.66 -6.69
C HIS A 59 -0.24 -9.32 -6.49
N LEU A 60 -0.89 -8.26 -6.00
CA LEU A 60 -0.19 -7.03 -5.63
C LEU A 60 0.74 -7.29 -4.44
N CYS A 61 1.92 -6.68 -4.45
CA CYS A 61 2.73 -6.53 -3.23
C CYS A 61 2.14 -5.41 -2.35
N ALA A 62 2.54 -5.35 -1.08
CA ALA A 62 2.06 -4.31 -0.16
C ALA A 62 2.34 -2.88 -0.65
N ALA A 63 3.50 -2.62 -1.26
CA ALA A 63 3.80 -1.30 -1.83
C ALA A 63 2.84 -0.91 -2.97
N GLY A 64 2.38 -1.87 -3.77
CA GLY A 64 1.35 -1.66 -4.79
C GLY A 64 0.00 -1.31 -4.17
N VAL A 65 -0.39 -2.00 -3.09
CA VAL A 65 -1.61 -1.68 -2.30
C VAL A 65 -1.52 -0.28 -1.72
N VAL A 66 -0.39 0.08 -1.10
CA VAL A 66 -0.13 1.42 -0.55
C VAL A 66 -0.18 2.48 -1.65
N PHE A 67 0.42 2.24 -2.81
CA PHE A 67 0.40 3.17 -3.93
C PHE A 67 -1.04 3.47 -4.38
N LEU A 68 -1.88 2.45 -4.54
CA LEU A 68 -3.29 2.63 -4.91
C LEU A 68 -4.09 3.35 -3.81
N CYS A 69 -3.81 3.05 -2.54
CA CYS A 69 -4.38 3.79 -1.40
C CYS A 69 -4.03 5.28 -1.45
N LEU A 70 -2.76 5.61 -1.75
CA LEU A 70 -2.30 6.99 -1.91
C LEU A 70 -2.94 7.68 -3.12
N VAL A 71 -3.14 6.98 -4.25
CA VAL A 71 -3.85 7.52 -5.42
C VAL A 71 -5.27 7.92 -5.05
N GLN A 72 -6.00 7.04 -4.34
CA GLN A 72 -7.36 7.34 -3.90
C GLN A 72 -7.38 8.46 -2.84
N THR A 73 -6.42 8.47 -1.92
CA THR A 73 -6.28 9.53 -0.92
C THR A 73 -6.01 10.88 -1.58
N ALA A 74 -5.09 10.93 -2.54
CA ALA A 74 -4.79 12.15 -3.30
C ALA A 74 -6.02 12.65 -4.08
N LYS A 75 -6.83 11.75 -4.63
CA LYS A 75 -8.11 12.13 -5.26
C LYS A 75 -9.05 12.79 -4.26
N VAL A 76 -9.29 12.18 -3.10
CA VAL A 76 -10.16 12.73 -2.05
C VAL A 76 -9.63 14.08 -1.54
N LEU A 77 -8.31 14.21 -1.39
CA LEU A 77 -7.70 15.47 -0.94
C LEU A 77 -7.82 16.58 -1.97
N ARG A 78 -7.70 16.30 -3.27
CA ARG A 78 -7.94 17.32 -4.31
C ARG A 78 -9.36 17.89 -4.24
N ASP A 79 -10.35 17.04 -4.00
CA ASP A 79 -11.75 17.47 -3.90
C ASP A 79 -12.01 18.29 -2.62
N ARG A 80 -11.34 17.94 -1.52
CA ARG A 80 -11.53 18.61 -0.22
C ARG A 80 -10.64 19.84 -0.01
N LEU A 81 -9.48 19.86 -0.65
CA LEU A 81 -8.43 20.86 -0.52
C LEU A 81 -7.97 21.31 -1.91
N PRO A 82 -8.82 22.03 -2.67
CA PRO A 82 -8.55 22.35 -4.07
C PRO A 82 -7.30 23.21 -4.31
N ASN A 83 -6.83 23.92 -3.27
CA ASN A 83 -5.63 24.78 -3.32
C ASN A 83 -4.37 24.09 -2.78
N ALA A 84 -4.46 22.83 -2.34
CA ALA A 84 -3.28 22.09 -1.88
C ALA A 84 -2.38 21.75 -3.08
N ALA A 85 -1.06 21.77 -2.85
CA ALA A 85 -0.11 21.34 -3.86
C ALA A 85 -0.36 19.86 -4.22
N PRO A 86 -0.29 19.50 -5.51
CA PRO A 86 -0.46 18.12 -5.93
C PRO A 86 0.71 17.26 -5.41
N VAL A 87 0.40 16.05 -4.98
CA VAL A 87 1.41 15.04 -4.65
C VAL A 87 1.80 14.32 -5.95
N ASP A 88 3.07 14.42 -6.33
CA ASP A 88 3.62 13.64 -7.45
C ASP A 88 3.89 12.21 -6.98
N LEU A 89 2.87 11.35 -7.07
CA LEU A 89 3.03 9.93 -6.76
C LEU A 89 3.86 9.20 -7.82
N LEU A 90 3.89 9.69 -9.06
CA LEU A 90 4.59 9.00 -10.15
C LEU A 90 6.10 9.01 -9.96
N SER A 91 6.65 10.04 -9.28
CA SER A 91 8.06 10.08 -8.91
C SER A 91 8.48 9.04 -7.87
N LEU A 92 7.51 8.37 -7.21
CA LEU A 92 7.76 7.33 -6.20
C LEU A 92 7.65 5.90 -6.77
N LEU A 93 7.44 5.75 -8.08
CA LEU A 93 7.25 4.43 -8.70
C LEU A 93 8.51 3.55 -8.67
N ASP A 94 9.69 4.12 -8.46
CA ASP A 94 10.93 3.37 -8.24
C ASP A 94 10.86 2.50 -6.97
N LEU A 95 10.29 3.04 -5.88
CA LEU A 95 10.03 2.29 -4.64
C LEU A 95 8.99 1.19 -4.85
N VAL A 96 7.92 1.48 -5.58
CA VAL A 96 6.87 0.49 -5.88
C VAL A 96 7.44 -0.64 -6.74
N ALA A 97 8.24 -0.31 -7.75
CA ALA A 97 8.89 -1.30 -8.60
C ALA A 97 9.89 -2.16 -7.82
N LEU A 98 10.72 -1.54 -6.97
CA LEU A 98 11.65 -2.27 -6.12
C LEU A 98 10.91 -3.30 -5.26
N ALA A 99 9.90 -2.85 -4.51
CA ALA A 99 9.11 -3.74 -3.65
C ALA A 99 8.41 -4.84 -4.45
N THR A 100 7.78 -4.51 -5.58
CA THR A 100 7.13 -5.51 -6.45
C THR A 100 8.10 -6.60 -6.90
N VAL A 101 9.33 -6.23 -7.26
CA VAL A 101 10.36 -7.21 -7.67
C VAL A 101 10.88 -8.02 -6.48
N CYS A 102 11.16 -7.37 -5.36
CA CYS A 102 11.67 -8.02 -4.14
C CYS A 102 10.68 -9.01 -3.54
N ASP A 103 9.39 -8.77 -3.72
CA ASP A 103 8.30 -9.58 -3.19
C ASP A 103 7.92 -10.76 -4.13
N VAL A 104 8.62 -10.88 -5.27
CA VAL A 104 8.53 -12.01 -6.22
C VAL A 104 7.10 -12.27 -6.71
N VAL A 105 6.27 -11.22 -6.75
CA VAL A 105 4.90 -11.33 -7.26
C VAL A 105 4.88 -11.36 -8.80
N PRO A 106 3.87 -12.00 -9.44
CA PRO A 106 3.77 -12.07 -10.88
C PRO A 106 3.84 -10.69 -11.57
N LEU A 107 4.75 -10.57 -12.55
CA LEU A 107 4.93 -9.36 -13.36
C LEU A 107 3.97 -9.32 -14.56
N THR A 108 2.68 -9.39 -14.25
CA THR A 108 1.56 -9.26 -15.20
C THR A 108 0.69 -8.07 -14.83
N GLY A 109 -0.24 -7.68 -15.70
CA GLY A 109 -1.22 -6.63 -15.42
C GLY A 109 -0.61 -5.34 -14.84
N VAL A 110 -1.13 -4.89 -13.69
CA VAL A 110 -0.70 -3.67 -13.02
C VAL A 110 0.72 -3.77 -12.44
N ASN A 111 1.14 -4.92 -11.93
CA ASN A 111 2.51 -5.12 -11.45
C ASN A 111 3.53 -4.89 -12.57
N ARG A 112 3.25 -5.40 -13.77
CA ARG A 112 4.10 -5.12 -14.94
C ARG A 112 4.18 -3.62 -15.24
N ALA A 113 3.05 -2.92 -15.16
CA ALA A 113 3.01 -1.47 -15.39
C ALA A 113 3.83 -0.70 -14.33
N PHE A 114 3.68 -1.05 -13.04
CA PHE A 114 4.47 -0.49 -11.95
C PHE A 114 5.96 -0.72 -12.16
N VAL A 115 6.38 -1.95 -12.47
CA VAL A 115 7.80 -2.25 -12.66
C VAL A 115 8.37 -1.55 -13.89
N VAL A 116 7.68 -1.59 -15.03
CA VAL A 116 8.17 -0.92 -16.27
C VAL A 116 8.32 0.58 -16.05
N LYS A 117 7.35 1.24 -15.39
CA LYS A 117 7.42 2.68 -15.13
C LYS A 117 8.39 3.02 -14.01
N GLY A 118 8.42 2.25 -12.94
CA GLY A 118 9.36 2.44 -11.84
C GLY A 118 10.81 2.28 -12.26
N LEU A 119 11.12 1.35 -13.17
CA LEU A 119 12.47 1.26 -13.76
C LEU A 119 12.84 2.51 -14.59
N GLN A 120 11.87 3.16 -15.25
CA GLN A 120 12.11 4.45 -15.92
C GLN A 120 12.38 5.58 -14.92
N VAL A 121 11.71 5.56 -13.76
CA VAL A 121 11.93 6.51 -12.66
C VAL A 121 13.27 6.26 -11.98
N ALA A 122 13.60 5.01 -11.64
CA ALA A 122 14.84 4.62 -10.98
C ALA A 122 16.08 5.02 -11.79
N ARG A 123 16.02 4.93 -13.13
CA ARG A 123 17.09 5.40 -14.03
C ARG A 123 17.39 6.90 -13.93
N GLN A 124 16.50 7.70 -13.36
CA GLN A 124 16.74 9.12 -13.12
C GLN A 124 17.60 9.36 -11.88
N GLN A 125 17.80 8.35 -11.02
CA GLN A 125 18.63 8.40 -9.81
C GLN A 125 18.31 9.58 -8.88
N LYS A 126 17.02 9.97 -8.82
CA LYS A 126 16.54 11.05 -7.94
C LYS A 126 16.32 10.60 -6.50
N ASN A 127 16.14 9.30 -6.28
CA ASN A 127 16.04 8.72 -4.96
C ASN A 127 17.45 8.41 -4.45
N GLU A 128 17.96 9.26 -3.55
CA GLU A 128 19.33 9.17 -3.03
C GLU A 128 19.63 7.80 -2.43
N GLY A 129 18.66 7.18 -1.74
CA GLY A 129 18.83 5.87 -1.13
C GLY A 129 18.93 4.72 -2.14
N LEU A 130 18.26 4.83 -3.30
CA LEU A 130 18.37 3.84 -4.38
C LEU A 130 19.58 4.10 -5.31
N ALA A 131 20.14 5.31 -5.27
CA ALA A 131 21.24 5.72 -6.14
C ALA A 131 22.64 5.52 -5.52
N ALA A 132 22.72 5.43 -4.19
CA ALA A 132 23.95 5.19 -3.43
C ALA A 132 24.54 3.80 -3.69
#